data_AF-A0A6A3BZV2-F1
#
_entry.id   AF-A0A6A3BZV2-F1
#
_cell.length_a   1.000
_cell.length_b   1.000
_cell.length_c   1.000
_cell.angle_alpha   90.00
_cell.angle_beta   90.00
_cell.angle_gamma   90.00
#
_symmetry.space_group_name_H-M   'P 1'
#
loop_
_entity.id
_entity.type
_entity.pdbx_description
1 polymer ?
#
loop_
_entity_poly.entity_id
_entity_poly.type
_entity_poly.pdbx_seq_one_letter_code
_entity_poly.pdbx_strand_id
1 'polypeptide(L)'
;MLALEYSTTGSWYTWKRGRRVKISIRERLDRGLTNNPWKDMFPHYLLQHLSHTFYDHCPLLLDTTFHKKAIRRWHFRFEASWLMEASCEDEVNRLWTETNGTVLEKLNHVSNGLDKRFKNICQINRLSSAELQSKLTTHVELQPTDEVLEKIVDTKLQLNLEMDKTGLYWEQRAHVNWLKNGDNNTTFFHWFALTRCPMNCIVSLDMEDGSHTTT
;
A
#
# COMPACT_ATOMS: atom_id res chain seq x y z
N MET A 1 -29.59 -25.60 1.30
CA MET A 1 -28.72 -24.61 0.65
C MET A 1 -27.28 -25.08 0.89
N LEU A 2 -26.59 -25.61 -0.12
CA LEU A 2 -25.22 -26.09 0.01
C LEU A 2 -24.28 -24.89 -0.10
N ALA A 3 -23.64 -24.49 1.00
CA ALA A 3 -22.57 -23.51 0.96
C ALA A 3 -21.30 -24.18 0.43
N LEU A 4 -20.69 -23.61 -0.59
CA LEU A 4 -19.41 -24.08 -1.13
C LEU A 4 -18.30 -23.19 -0.57
N GLU A 5 -17.19 -23.82 -0.13
CA GLU A 5 -15.98 -23.09 0.25
C GLU A 5 -15.27 -22.58 -1.02
N TYR A 6 -14.79 -21.34 -0.99
CA TYR A 6 -14.04 -20.78 -2.11
C TYR A 6 -12.65 -21.40 -2.26
N SER A 7 -12.19 -21.55 -3.51
CA SER A 7 -10.78 -21.75 -3.81
C SER A 7 -10.00 -20.47 -3.50
N THR A 8 -9.13 -20.53 -2.49
CA THR A 8 -8.23 -19.43 -2.11
C THR A 8 -6.87 -19.60 -2.76
N THR A 9 -6.26 -18.51 -3.23
CA THR A 9 -4.84 -18.47 -3.62
C THR A 9 -3.98 -17.88 -2.50
N GLY A 10 -2.69 -18.23 -2.46
CA GLY A 10 -1.76 -17.80 -1.40
C GLY A 10 -1.54 -18.85 -0.31
N SER A 11 -1.19 -18.42 0.91
CA SER A 11 -0.88 -19.35 2.00
C SER A 11 -2.10 -20.21 2.36
N TRP A 12 -1.88 -21.49 2.64
CA TRP A 12 -2.96 -22.39 3.09
C TRP A 12 -3.48 -22.01 4.49
N TYR A 13 -2.58 -21.52 5.34
CA TYR A 13 -2.85 -21.14 6.73
C TYR A 13 -3.17 -19.65 6.81
N THR A 14 -4.19 -19.32 7.58
CA THR A 14 -4.61 -17.92 7.80
C THR A 14 -4.28 -17.44 9.19
N TRP A 15 -3.91 -18.34 10.11
CA TRP A 15 -3.48 -17.99 11.45
C TRP A 15 -2.13 -18.66 11.81
N LYS A 16 -1.27 -17.93 12.51
CA LYS A 16 0.00 -18.47 13.03
C LYS A 16 0.37 -17.87 14.38
N ARG A 17 0.82 -18.72 15.30
CA ARG A 17 1.43 -18.36 16.58
C ARG A 17 2.78 -19.04 16.76
N GLY A 18 3.69 -18.37 17.46
CA GLY A 18 5.00 -18.91 17.84
C GLY A 18 6.11 -18.64 16.82
N ARG A 19 7.32 -18.41 17.35
CA ARG A 19 8.52 -18.05 16.57
C ARG A 19 9.58 -19.15 16.50
N ARG A 20 9.39 -20.26 17.23
CA ARG A 20 10.27 -21.43 17.23
C ARG A 20 9.46 -22.66 16.88
N VAL A 21 10.08 -23.67 16.29
CA VAL A 21 9.42 -24.90 15.80
C VAL A 21 8.59 -25.54 16.92
N LYS A 22 9.17 -25.65 18.13
CA LYS A 22 8.52 -26.27 19.31
C LYS A 22 7.18 -25.63 19.71
N ILE A 23 6.99 -24.35 19.41
CA ILE A 23 5.79 -23.58 19.80
C ILE A 23 5.04 -23.00 18.59
N SER A 24 5.45 -23.38 17.38
CA SER A 24 4.88 -22.87 16.13
C SER A 24 3.60 -23.63 15.79
N ILE A 25 2.46 -22.96 15.89
CA ILE A 25 1.15 -23.50 15.51
C ILE A 25 0.65 -22.69 14.31
N ARG A 26 0.09 -23.37 13.30
CA ARG A 26 -0.52 -22.76 12.12
C ARG A 26 -1.90 -23.36 11.92
N GLU A 27 -2.90 -22.52 11.69
CA GLU A 27 -4.29 -22.95 11.49
C GLU A 27 -4.91 -22.19 10.32
N ARG A 28 -5.98 -22.75 9.74
CA ARG A 28 -6.80 -22.10 8.71
C ARG A 28 -8.14 -21.74 9.33
N LEU A 29 -8.20 -20.53 9.88
CA LEU A 29 -9.36 -20.01 10.63
C LEU A 29 -10.28 -19.14 9.77
N ASP A 30 -9.73 -18.51 8.74
CA ASP A 30 -10.44 -17.54 7.89
C ASP A 30 -10.82 -18.22 6.57
N ARG A 31 -12.12 -18.25 6.28
CA ARG A 31 -12.67 -18.90 5.07
C ARG A 31 -13.77 -18.03 4.49
N GLY A 32 -13.81 -17.92 3.17
CA GLY A 32 -14.96 -17.35 2.49
C GLY A 32 -15.96 -18.45 2.11
N LEU A 33 -17.24 -18.17 2.29
CA LEU A 33 -18.35 -19.05 1.91
C LEU A 33 -19.23 -18.36 0.88
N THR A 34 -19.82 -19.15 -0.03
CA THR A 34 -20.71 -18.62 -1.09
C THR A 34 -21.90 -19.50 -1.40
N ASN A 35 -22.89 -18.89 -2.02
CA ASN A 35 -23.98 -19.55 -2.70
C ASN A 35 -23.89 -19.35 -4.24
N ASN A 36 -24.73 -20.06 -4.98
CA ASN A 36 -24.75 -19.97 -6.45
C ASN A 36 -25.14 -18.58 -6.97
N PRO A 37 -26.18 -17.91 -6.43
CA PRO A 37 -26.54 -16.57 -6.90
C PRO A 37 -25.40 -15.55 -6.82
N TRP A 38 -24.55 -15.64 -5.79
CA TRP A 38 -23.39 -14.77 -5.67
C TRP A 38 -22.33 -15.08 -6.74
N LYS A 39 -22.07 -16.36 -7.04
CA LYS A 39 -21.14 -16.75 -8.12
C LYS A 39 -21.64 -16.27 -9.48
N ASP A 40 -22.95 -16.31 -9.70
CA ASP A 40 -23.57 -15.81 -10.93
C ASP A 40 -23.41 -14.28 -11.06
N MET A 41 -23.44 -13.56 -9.94
CA MET A 41 -23.24 -12.11 -9.89
C MET A 41 -21.78 -11.70 -10.11
N PHE A 42 -20.82 -12.51 -9.63
CA PHE A 42 -19.39 -12.22 -9.71
C PHE A 42 -18.63 -13.39 -10.36
N PRO A 43 -18.81 -13.66 -11.66
CA PRO A 43 -18.22 -14.83 -12.31
C PRO A 43 -16.68 -14.78 -12.38
N HIS A 44 -16.07 -13.62 -12.17
CA HIS A 44 -14.63 -13.39 -12.24
C HIS A 44 -14.02 -12.96 -10.89
N TYR A 45 -14.54 -13.46 -9.78
CA TYR A 45 -13.97 -13.14 -8.48
C TYR A 45 -12.58 -13.79 -8.26
N LEU A 46 -11.75 -13.14 -7.45
CA LEU A 46 -10.51 -13.68 -6.91
C LEU A 46 -10.52 -13.56 -5.39
N LEU A 47 -10.30 -14.69 -4.69
CA LEU A 47 -10.09 -14.69 -3.25
C LEU A 47 -8.63 -15.07 -2.94
N GLN A 48 -7.91 -14.18 -2.28
CA GLN A 48 -6.49 -14.34 -1.99
C GLN A 48 -6.20 -14.13 -0.50
N HIS A 49 -5.40 -15.02 0.10
CA HIS A 49 -4.78 -14.77 1.39
C HIS A 49 -3.57 -13.87 1.20
N LEU A 50 -3.63 -12.66 1.74
CA LEU A 50 -2.50 -11.75 1.77
C LEU A 50 -1.54 -12.16 2.89
N SER A 51 -0.25 -12.13 2.58
CA SER A 51 0.77 -12.35 3.60
C SER A 51 0.72 -11.20 4.61
N HIS A 52 0.53 -11.53 5.89
CA HIS A 52 0.59 -10.53 6.94
C HIS A 52 1.89 -10.64 7.73
N THR A 53 2.33 -9.48 8.22
CA THR A 53 3.63 -9.26 8.83
C THR A 53 3.60 -9.25 10.36
N PHE A 54 2.59 -8.66 11.01
CA PHE A 54 2.48 -8.59 12.49
C PHE A 54 1.25 -9.25 13.15
N TYR A 55 0.06 -9.19 12.55
CA TYR A 55 -1.09 -9.98 13.01
C TYR A 55 -0.79 -11.47 12.87
N ASP A 56 -1.29 -12.20 13.85
CA ASP A 56 -1.37 -13.65 13.83
C ASP A 56 -2.35 -14.14 12.75
N HIS A 57 -3.24 -13.29 12.23
CA HIS A 57 -4.10 -13.53 11.07
C HIS A 57 -3.54 -13.00 9.74
N CYS A 58 -3.90 -13.67 8.63
CA CYS A 58 -3.68 -13.26 7.25
C CYS A 58 -4.97 -12.65 6.67
N PRO A 59 -4.96 -11.40 6.18
CA PRO A 59 -6.11 -10.79 5.52
C PRO A 59 -6.59 -11.58 4.31
N LEU A 60 -7.91 -11.59 4.11
CA LEU A 60 -8.58 -12.09 2.91
C LEU A 60 -8.87 -10.93 1.96
N LEU A 61 -8.28 -10.94 0.77
CA LEU A 61 -8.63 -10.03 -0.32
C LEU A 61 -9.64 -10.70 -1.24
N LEU A 62 -10.86 -10.19 -1.23
CA LEU A 62 -11.90 -10.54 -2.19
C LEU A 62 -11.95 -9.46 -3.28
N ASP A 63 -11.42 -9.77 -4.46
CA ASP A 63 -11.57 -8.93 -5.63
C ASP A 63 -12.75 -9.41 -6.46
N THR A 64 -13.76 -8.56 -6.59
CA THR A 64 -14.94 -8.78 -7.44
C THR A 64 -14.93 -7.89 -8.67
N THR A 65 -13.86 -7.11 -8.84
CA THR A 65 -13.81 -5.99 -9.78
C THR A 65 -12.66 -6.12 -10.77
N PHE A 66 -12.99 -6.25 -12.06
CA PHE A 66 -12.02 -5.98 -13.13
C PHE A 66 -12.03 -4.49 -13.49
N HIS A 67 -11.77 -3.61 -12.51
CA HIS A 67 -11.62 -2.20 -12.84
C HIS A 67 -10.26 -1.98 -13.50
N LYS A 68 -10.29 -1.50 -14.75
CA LYS A 68 -9.09 -0.95 -15.40
C LYS A 68 -8.55 0.14 -14.49
N LYS A 69 -7.29 0.03 -14.05
CA LYS A 69 -6.63 1.08 -13.28
C LYS A 69 -6.76 2.38 -14.06
N ALA A 70 -7.46 3.36 -13.49
CA ALA A 70 -7.53 4.68 -14.07
C ALA A 70 -6.09 5.22 -14.16
N ILE A 71 -5.68 5.63 -15.35
CA ILE A 71 -4.39 6.31 -15.54
C ILE A 71 -4.58 7.70 -14.93
N ARG A 72 -4.10 7.88 -13.70
CA ARG A 72 -4.07 9.18 -13.05
C ARG A 72 -2.94 10.00 -13.65
N ARG A 73 -3.24 11.22 -14.10
CA ARG A 73 -2.20 12.20 -14.45
C ARG A 73 -1.37 12.49 -13.20
N TRP A 74 -0.06 12.34 -13.34
CA TRP A 74 0.88 12.61 -12.26
C TRP A 74 1.05 14.11 -12.10
N HIS A 75 0.85 14.60 -10.88
CA HIS A 75 1.19 15.97 -10.48
C HIS A 75 2.14 15.86 -9.29
N PHE A 76 3.18 16.71 -9.28
CA PHE A 76 4.09 16.76 -8.14
C PHE A 76 3.32 17.09 -6.86
N ARG A 77 3.49 16.25 -5.85
CA ARG A 77 3.02 16.46 -4.49
C ARG A 77 4.10 15.95 -3.56
N PHE A 78 4.43 16.73 -2.55
CA PHE A 78 5.33 16.25 -1.51
C PHE A 78 4.65 15.12 -0.73
N GLU A 79 5.33 14.00 -0.54
CA GLU A 79 4.83 12.86 0.24
C GLU A 79 5.57 12.78 1.58
N ALA A 80 4.84 12.66 2.69
CA ALA A 80 5.43 12.60 4.02
C ALA A 80 6.34 11.37 4.21
N SER A 81 6.06 10.27 3.49
CA SER A 81 6.89 9.06 3.51
C SER A 81 8.31 9.29 2.99
N TRP A 82 8.55 10.37 2.24
CA TRP A 82 9.88 10.77 1.78
C TRP A 82 10.82 11.10 2.93
N LEU A 83 10.29 11.61 4.04
CA LEU A 83 11.05 11.93 5.25
C LEU A 83 11.59 10.67 5.96
N MET A 84 11.08 9.47 5.62
CA MET A 84 11.63 8.22 6.13
C MET A 84 12.91 7.81 5.40
N GLU A 85 13.20 8.39 4.24
CA GLU A 85 14.44 8.15 3.53
C GLU A 85 15.53 9.03 4.13
N ALA A 86 16.56 8.41 4.72
CA ALA A 86 17.67 9.13 5.38
C ALA A 86 18.35 10.17 4.46
N SER A 87 18.30 9.95 3.14
CA SER A 87 18.87 10.84 2.13
C SER A 87 17.98 12.01 1.71
N CYS A 88 16.76 12.13 2.26
CA CYS A 88 15.80 13.15 1.83
C CYS A 88 16.28 14.56 2.16
N GLU A 89 16.75 14.80 3.38
CA GLU A 89 17.21 16.12 3.83
C GLU A 89 18.44 16.59 3.03
N ASP A 90 19.44 15.71 2.89
CA ASP A 90 20.64 15.98 2.10
C ASP A 90 20.29 16.33 0.64
N GLU A 91 19.31 15.65 0.07
CA GLU A 91 18.89 15.92 -1.30
C GLU A 91 18.20 17.27 -1.44
N VAL A 92 17.32 17.63 -0.51
CA VAL A 92 16.67 18.94 -0.49
C VAL A 92 17.73 20.03 -0.38
N ASN A 93 18.69 19.87 0.54
CA ASN A 93 19.79 20.82 0.74
C ASN A 93 20.65 20.96 -0.52
N ARG A 94 20.99 19.83 -1.17
CA ARG A 94 21.74 19.81 -2.42
C ARG A 94 21.00 20.59 -3.52
N LEU A 95 19.74 20.22 -3.80
CA LEU A 95 18.94 20.87 -4.84
C LEU A 95 18.71 22.37 -4.56
N TRP A 96 18.54 22.75 -3.28
CA TRP A 96 18.34 24.14 -2.88
C TRP A 96 19.58 25.02 -3.09
N THR A 97 20.77 24.44 -2.94
CA THR A 97 22.07 25.13 -3.07
C THR A 97 22.60 25.14 -4.50
N GLU A 98 22.17 24.20 -5.35
CA GLU A 98 22.55 24.12 -6.78
C GLU A 98 21.99 25.25 -7.64
N THR A 99 20.86 25.84 -7.22
CA THR A 99 20.24 26.93 -7.96
C THR A 99 20.40 28.26 -7.22
N ASN A 100 20.97 29.24 -7.92
CA ASN A 100 20.92 30.64 -7.53
C ASN A 100 19.71 31.29 -8.19
N GLY A 101 18.93 32.06 -7.45
CA GLY A 101 17.71 32.67 -7.97
C GLY A 101 16.72 33.03 -6.88
N THR A 102 15.56 33.47 -7.32
CA THR A 102 14.40 33.74 -6.46
C THR A 102 13.94 32.47 -5.75
N VAL A 103 13.20 32.64 -4.66
CA VAL A 103 12.60 31.52 -3.92
C VAL A 103 11.75 30.64 -4.84
N LEU A 104 11.01 31.22 -5.79
CA LEU A 104 10.17 30.48 -6.72
C LEU A 104 10.98 29.57 -7.66
N GLU A 105 12.11 30.06 -8.19
CA GLU A 105 13.00 29.27 -9.04
C GLU A 105 13.62 28.11 -8.27
N LYS A 106 14.05 28.36 -7.03
CA LYS A 106 14.57 27.31 -6.14
C LYS A 106 13.51 26.26 -5.82
N LEU A 107 12.29 26.67 -5.48
CA LEU A 107 11.18 25.76 -5.21
C LEU A 107 10.85 24.89 -6.43
N ASN A 108 10.80 25.46 -7.63
CA ASN A 108 10.58 24.71 -8.87
C ASN A 108 11.72 23.71 -9.13
N HIS A 109 12.98 24.11 -8.89
CA HIS A 109 14.12 23.22 -9.06
C HIS A 109 14.08 22.04 -8.08
N VAL A 110 13.86 22.31 -6.79
CA VAL A 110 13.71 21.29 -5.75
C VAL A 110 12.53 20.37 -6.08
N SER A 111 11.37 20.93 -6.45
CA SER A 111 10.19 20.15 -6.84
C SER A 111 10.50 19.15 -7.96
N ASN A 112 11.12 19.61 -9.05
CA ASN A 112 11.49 18.75 -10.17
C ASN A 112 12.53 17.69 -9.80
N GLY A 113 13.53 18.06 -9.00
CA GLY A 113 14.57 17.13 -8.53
C GLY A 113 14.01 16.03 -7.64
N LEU A 114 13.17 16.40 -6.66
CA LEU A 114 12.47 15.46 -5.79
C LEU A 114 11.52 14.57 -6.59
N ASP A 115 10.75 15.13 -7.53
CA ASP A 115 9.83 14.36 -8.38
C ASP A 115 10.55 13.22 -9.11
N LYS A 116 11.70 13.54 -9.73
CA LYS A 116 12.52 12.57 -10.47
C LYS A 116 13.10 11.51 -9.54
N ARG A 117 13.66 11.92 -8.40
CA ARG A 117 14.27 11.00 -7.43
C ARG A 117 13.25 10.07 -6.82
N PHE A 118 12.10 10.59 -6.39
CA PHE A 118 11.10 9.79 -5.71
C PHE A 118 10.32 8.86 -6.64
N LYS A 119 10.15 9.20 -7.92
CA LYS A 119 9.71 8.21 -8.92
C LYS A 119 10.63 7.00 -8.97
N ASN A 120 11.95 7.22 -8.92
CA ASN A 120 12.93 6.14 -8.88
C ASN A 120 12.86 5.35 -7.57
N ILE A 121 12.82 6.03 -6.42
CA ILE A 121 12.70 5.38 -5.10
C ILE A 121 11.41 4.54 -5.03
N CYS A 122 10.26 5.05 -5.45
CA CYS A 122 9.01 4.29 -5.47
C CYS A 122 9.11 3.04 -6.35
N GLN A 123 9.80 3.13 -7.50
CA GLN A 123 10.03 1.98 -8.37
C GLN A 123 10.93 0.94 -7.70
N ILE A 124 12.03 1.37 -7.08
CA ILE A 124 12.97 0.50 -6.35
C ILE A 124 12.25 -0.16 -5.17
N ASN A 125 11.53 0.59 -4.35
CA ASN A 125 10.79 0.09 -3.19
C ASN A 125 9.72 -0.92 -3.61
N ARG A 126 9.04 -0.69 -4.74
CA ARG A 126 8.07 -1.64 -5.30
C ARG A 126 8.73 -2.96 -5.74
N LEU A 127 9.89 -2.90 -6.37
CA LEU A 127 10.65 -4.08 -6.77
C LEU A 127 11.17 -4.84 -5.54
N SER A 128 11.78 -4.12 -4.58
CA SER A 128 12.24 -4.66 -3.30
C SER A 128 11.09 -5.35 -2.53
N SER A 129 9.93 -4.69 -2.43
CA SER A 129 8.74 -5.28 -1.79
C SER A 129 8.28 -6.56 -2.49
N ALA A 130 8.31 -6.60 -3.83
CA ALA A 130 7.97 -7.81 -4.58
C ALA A 130 8.98 -8.95 -4.35
N GLU A 131 10.27 -8.64 -4.28
CA GLU A 131 11.33 -9.61 -3.97
C GLU A 131 11.18 -10.15 -2.54
N LEU A 132 10.94 -9.29 -1.56
CA LEU A 132 10.69 -9.69 -0.17
C LEU A 132 9.44 -10.56 -0.05
N GLN A 133 8.38 -10.21 -0.77
CA GLN A 133 7.16 -11.01 -0.83
C GLN A 133 7.42 -12.40 -1.45
N SER A 134 8.24 -12.47 -2.50
CA SER A 134 8.66 -13.75 -3.09
C SER A 134 9.49 -14.59 -2.12
N LYS A 135 10.49 -13.99 -1.46
CA LYS A 135 11.31 -14.66 -0.43
C LYS A 135 10.44 -15.20 0.70
N LEU A 136 9.47 -14.41 1.16
CA LEU A 136 8.54 -14.81 2.21
C LEU A 136 7.70 -16.03 1.78
N THR A 137 7.16 -16.03 0.56
CA THR A 137 6.42 -17.18 0.01
C THR A 137 7.30 -18.43 -0.01
N THR A 138 8.52 -18.34 -0.55
CA THR A 138 9.46 -19.47 -0.58
C THR A 138 9.78 -19.98 0.82
N HIS A 139 10.08 -19.09 1.79
CA HIS A 139 10.42 -19.52 3.14
C HIS A 139 9.25 -20.17 3.89
N VAL A 140 8.01 -19.74 3.62
CA VAL A 140 6.81 -20.31 4.24
C VAL A 140 6.54 -21.75 3.78
N GLU A 141 6.93 -22.08 2.54
CA GLU A 141 6.81 -23.42 1.94
C GLU A 141 7.91 -24.40 2.38
N LEU A 142 9.05 -23.90 2.87
CA LEU A 142 10.12 -24.73 3.40
C LEU A 142 9.71 -25.44 4.71
N GLN A 143 10.38 -26.55 4.99
CA GLN A 143 10.26 -27.22 6.28
C GLN A 143 10.62 -26.25 7.41
N PRO A 144 9.80 -26.14 8.47
CA PRO A 144 10.02 -25.19 9.54
C PRO A 144 11.21 -25.63 10.38
N THR A 145 12.33 -24.92 10.26
CA THR A 145 13.45 -24.93 11.22
C THR A 145 13.49 -23.59 11.96
N ASP A 146 14.19 -23.52 13.09
CA ASP A 146 14.31 -22.26 13.83
C ASP A 146 15.02 -21.19 12.98
N GLU A 147 15.99 -21.57 12.14
CA GLU A 147 16.68 -20.66 11.21
C GLU A 147 15.76 -20.15 10.10
N VAL A 148 14.89 -21.01 9.55
CA VAL A 148 13.90 -20.59 8.54
C VAL A 148 12.87 -19.65 9.17
N LEU A 149 12.45 -19.92 10.41
CA LEU A 149 11.53 -19.07 11.14
C LEU A 149 12.12 -17.69 11.44
N GLU A 150 13.41 -17.61 11.79
CA GLU A 150 14.12 -16.35 11.97
C GLU A 150 14.17 -15.54 10.67
N LYS A 151 14.53 -16.16 9.54
CA LYS A 151 14.51 -15.50 8.22
C LYS A 151 13.12 -14.98 7.83
N ILE A 152 12.06 -15.72 8.18
CA ILE A 152 10.67 -15.28 7.97
C ILE A 152 10.38 -14.02 8.80
N VAL A 153 10.82 -13.98 10.06
CA VAL A 153 10.62 -12.80 10.93
C VAL A 153 11.36 -11.58 10.36
N ASP A 154 12.61 -11.74 9.94
CA ASP A 154 13.40 -10.66 9.34
C ASP A 154 12.77 -10.14 8.04
N THR A 155 12.35 -11.05 7.16
CA THR A 155 11.68 -10.67 5.91
C THR A 155 10.37 -9.94 6.17
N LYS A 156 9.59 -10.39 7.15
CA LYS A 156 8.35 -9.72 7.57
C LYS A 156 8.64 -8.33 8.14
N LEU A 157 9.70 -8.19 8.95
CA LEU A 157 10.12 -6.89 9.48
C LEU A 157 10.46 -5.91 8.35
N GLN A 158 11.20 -6.35 7.33
CA GLN A 158 11.51 -5.50 6.18
C GLN A 158 10.26 -5.09 5.40
N LEU A 159 9.33 -6.02 5.16
CA LEU A 159 8.04 -5.69 4.53
C LEU A 159 7.22 -4.69 5.34
N ASN A 160 7.27 -4.74 6.67
CA ASN A 160 6.59 -3.78 7.53
C ASN A 160 7.09 -2.35 7.35
N LEU A 161 8.41 -2.17 7.29
CA LEU A 161 8.98 -0.84 7.09
C LEU A 161 8.49 -0.21 5.78
N GLU A 162 8.31 -1.02 4.74
CA GLU A 162 7.71 -0.57 3.48
C GLU A 162 6.20 -0.32 3.58
N MET A 163 5.49 -1.10 4.40
CA MET A 163 4.08 -0.86 4.71
C MET A 163 3.87 0.44 5.49
N ASP A 164 4.75 0.80 6.41
CA ASP A 164 4.68 2.05 7.19
C ASP A 164 4.80 3.27 6.27
N LYS A 165 5.72 3.23 5.29
CA LYS A 165 5.81 4.26 4.24
C LYS A 165 4.50 4.39 3.45
N THR A 166 3.87 3.26 3.14
CA THR A 166 2.57 3.24 2.45
C THR A 166 1.45 3.76 3.35
N GLY A 167 1.50 3.49 4.66
CA GLY A 167 0.58 4.01 5.66
C GLY A 167 0.57 5.54 5.69
N LEU A 168 1.76 6.15 5.81
CA LEU A 168 1.91 7.62 5.77
C LEU A 168 1.36 8.24 4.47
N TYR A 169 1.59 7.59 3.33
CA TYR A 169 1.08 8.04 2.04
C TYR A 169 -0.46 8.11 2.01
N TRP A 170 -1.15 7.11 2.58
CA TRP A 170 -2.61 7.06 2.63
C TRP A 170 -3.18 8.00 3.68
N GLU A 171 -2.54 8.11 4.84
CA GLU A 171 -2.90 9.05 5.90
C GLU A 171 -2.87 10.50 5.39
N GLN A 172 -1.79 10.88 4.69
CA GLN A 172 -1.65 12.20 4.10
C GLN A 172 -2.77 12.51 3.09
N ARG A 173 -3.17 11.53 2.27
CA ARG A 173 -4.28 11.69 1.30
C ARG A 173 -5.64 11.73 1.94
N ALA A 174 -5.81 11.00 3.03
CA ALA A 174 -7.01 11.08 3.83
C ALA A 174 -7.12 12.46 4.50
N HIS A 175 -6.04 13.23 4.70
CA HIS A 175 -6.10 14.55 5.33
C HIS A 175 -6.68 14.48 6.77
N VAL A 176 -6.47 13.34 7.45
CA VAL A 176 -6.99 13.08 8.80
C VAL A 176 -5.89 13.37 9.81
N ASN A 177 -5.86 14.62 10.32
CA ASN A 177 -4.82 15.05 11.28
C ASN A 177 -5.12 14.74 12.76
N TRP A 178 -6.30 14.18 13.08
CA TRP A 178 -6.79 14.05 14.47
C TRP A 178 -6.74 12.63 15.04
N LEU A 179 -6.49 11.61 14.22
CA LEU A 179 -6.29 10.25 14.70
C LEU A 179 -4.85 10.09 15.20
N LYS A 180 -4.63 10.46 16.47
CA LYS A 180 -3.41 10.07 17.19
C LYS A 180 -3.42 8.54 17.38
N ASN A 181 -2.72 7.84 16.50
CA ASN A 181 -2.32 6.43 16.63
C ASN A 181 -3.48 5.44 16.87
N GLY A 182 -4.40 5.32 15.90
CA GLY A 182 -5.49 4.36 15.96
C GLY A 182 -5.76 3.67 14.62
N ASP A 183 -5.14 2.50 14.47
CA ASP A 183 -5.31 1.47 13.43
C ASP A 183 -4.66 1.71 12.06
N ASN A 184 -3.77 0.79 11.67
CA ASN A 184 -2.87 0.86 10.52
C ASN A 184 -3.63 0.76 9.19
N ASN A 185 -3.56 1.80 8.35
CA ASN A 185 -3.99 1.78 6.95
C ASN A 185 -5.32 1.04 6.70
N THR A 186 -6.29 1.27 7.57
CA THR A 186 -7.61 0.64 7.53
C THR A 186 -8.37 1.02 6.26
N THR A 187 -9.39 0.23 5.92
CA THR A 187 -10.36 0.54 4.85
C THR A 187 -10.94 1.95 4.98
N PHE A 188 -10.97 2.51 6.20
CA PHE A 188 -11.34 3.89 6.47
C PHE A 188 -10.46 4.91 5.74
N PHE A 189 -9.12 4.83 5.82
CA PHE A 189 -8.23 5.79 5.14
C PHE A 189 -8.35 5.68 3.62
N HIS A 190 -8.45 4.45 3.10
CA HIS A 190 -8.70 4.20 1.67
C HIS A 190 -10.02 4.82 1.24
N TRP A 191 -11.11 4.54 1.96
CA TRP A 191 -12.43 5.07 1.66
C TRP A 191 -12.46 6.60 1.75
N PHE A 192 -11.83 7.19 2.76
CA PHE A 192 -11.79 8.64 2.95
C PHE A 192 -10.96 9.31 1.85
N ALA A 193 -9.81 8.75 1.48
CA ALA A 193 -9.02 9.23 0.34
C ALA A 193 -9.79 9.09 -0.99
N LEU A 194 -10.52 7.99 -1.18
CA LEU A 194 -11.34 7.76 -2.37
C LEU A 194 -12.52 8.73 -2.46
N THR A 195 -13.22 9.00 -1.36
CA THR A 195 -14.36 9.94 -1.32
C THR A 195 -13.93 11.39 -1.52
N ARG A 196 -12.74 11.77 -1.06
CA ARG A 196 -12.19 13.12 -1.28
C ARG A 196 -11.66 13.34 -2.69
N CYS A 197 -11.27 12.28 -3.40
CA CYS A 197 -10.70 12.40 -4.73
C CYS A 197 -11.66 13.09 -5.75
N PRO A 198 -12.95 12.74 -5.82
CA PRO A 198 -13.93 13.49 -6.62
C PRO A 198 -14.16 14.91 -6.13
N MET A 199 -14.23 15.14 -4.81
CA MET A 199 -14.47 16.48 -4.25
C MET A 199 -13.33 17.47 -4.55
N ASN A 200 -12.10 16.97 -4.63
CA ASN A 200 -10.92 17.79 -4.97
C ASN A 200 -10.69 17.91 -6.48
N CYS A 201 -11.56 17.33 -7.31
CA CYS A 201 -11.50 17.49 -8.76
C CYS A 201 -12.21 18.81 -9.12
N ILE A 202 -11.45 19.81 -9.56
CA ILE A 202 -12.03 21.04 -10.12
C ILE A 202 -12.61 20.67 -11.49
N VAL A 203 -13.93 20.51 -11.53
CA VAL A 203 -14.67 20.14 -12.75
C VAL A 203 -14.76 21.32 -13.70
N SER A 204 -14.98 22.52 -13.17
CA SER A 204 -15.03 23.77 -13.95
C SER A 204 -14.57 24.96 -13.12
N LEU A 205 -14.09 25.98 -13.81
CA LEU A 205 -13.83 27.32 -13.28
C LEU A 205 -14.82 28.29 -13.88
N ASP A 206 -15.46 29.09 -13.03
CA ASP A 206 -16.37 30.15 -13.43
C ASP A 206 -15.57 31.45 -13.56
N MET A 207 -15.59 32.02 -14.76
CA MET A 207 -14.95 33.30 -15.06
C MET A 207 -15.86 34.47 -14.68
N GLU A 208 -15.27 35.65 -14.46
CA GLU A 208 -16.03 36.87 -14.10
C GLU A 208 -17.05 37.30 -15.18
N ASP A 209 -16.89 36.84 -16.42
CA ASP A 209 -17.80 37.10 -17.54
C ASP A 209 -18.98 36.09 -17.62
N GLY A 210 -19.06 35.14 -16.68
CA GLY A 210 -20.10 34.10 -16.64
C GLY A 210 -19.83 32.91 -17.56
N SER A 211 -18.66 32.82 -18.19
CA SER A 211 -18.25 31.64 -18.95
C SER A 211 -17.66 30.55 -18.04
N HIS A 212 -17.88 29.28 -18.41
CA HIS A 212 -17.35 28.12 -17.69
C HIS A 212 -16.22 27.48 -18.50
N THR A 213 -15.05 27.28 -17.90
CA THR A 213 -13.94 26.50 -18.48
C THR A 213 -13.79 25.19 -17.72
N THR A 214 -13.84 24.07 -18.44
CA THR A 214 -13.55 22.72 -17.92
C THR A 214 -12.04 22.46 -17.98
N THR A 215 -11.46 21.87 -16.93
CA THR A 215 -10.01 21.55 -16.84
C THR A 215 -9.61 20.28 -17.60
#